data_AF-A0A380CS78-F1
#
_entry.id   AF-A0A380CS78-F1
#
_cell.length_a   1.000
_cell.length_b   1.000
_cell.length_c   1.000
_cell.angle_alpha   90.00
_cell.angle_beta   90.00
_cell.angle_gamma   90.00
#
_symmetry.space_group_name_H-M   'P 1'
#
loop_
_entity.id
_entity.type
_entity.pdbx_description
1 polymer ?
#
loop_
_entity_poly.entity_id
_entity_poly.type
_entity_poly.pdbx_seq_one_letter_code
_entity_poly.pdbx_strand_id
1 'polypeptide(L)'
;MTKETIPAQEIINATCKALRVSFELLKSPNRGNEAAEARFIIFHLLREYTDLSYPKIAEKFNRDHSTVMYGVETFKTLVEGRNKKFMEKIERVKMINPIAFKSLLQMELELQDLEEEQRSINEQLNQRLTDLGNSVLYKKLTEVLKKKEIIYKNQITRLQYEY
;
A
#
# COMPACT_ATOMS: atom_id res chain seq x y z
N MET A 1 -17.03 3.41 -4.15
CA MET A 1 -17.09 2.57 -2.93
C MET A 1 -17.53 3.45 -1.77
N THR A 2 -18.71 3.18 -1.20
CA THR A 2 -19.13 3.77 0.07
C THR A 2 -18.24 3.19 1.17
N LYS A 3 -17.49 4.05 1.86
CA LYS A 3 -16.66 3.70 3.00
C LYS A 3 -17.53 2.97 4.02
N GLU A 4 -17.24 1.70 4.33
CA GLU A 4 -17.93 0.99 5.39
C GLU A 4 -17.73 1.79 6.69
N THR A 5 -18.83 2.29 7.24
CA THR A 5 -18.78 3.20 8.38
C THR A 5 -18.93 2.38 9.65
N ILE A 6 -17.86 2.31 10.43
CA ILE A 6 -17.85 1.61 11.71
C ILE A 6 -18.25 2.62 12.81
N PRO A 7 -19.11 2.26 13.77
CA PRO A 7 -19.40 3.14 14.89
C PRO A 7 -18.12 3.51 15.65
N ALA A 8 -17.87 4.81 15.83
CA ALA A 8 -16.65 5.30 16.47
C ALA A 8 -16.38 4.70 17.87
N GLN A 9 -17.45 4.40 18.61
CA GLN A 9 -17.33 3.80 19.94
C GLN A 9 -16.82 2.36 19.90
N GLU A 10 -17.12 1.60 18.84
CA GLU A 10 -16.61 0.25 18.67
C GLU A 10 -15.11 0.26 18.43
N ILE A 11 -14.61 1.17 17.59
CA ILE A 11 -13.18 1.37 17.35
C ILE A 11 -12.47 1.70 18.68
N ILE A 12 -12.99 2.69 19.42
CA ILE A 12 -12.42 3.11 20.70
C ILE A 12 -12.37 1.92 21.69
N ASN A 13 -13.50 1.23 21.88
CA ASN A 13 -13.60 0.13 22.84
C ASN A 13 -12.70 -1.05 22.46
N ALA A 14 -12.66 -1.42 21.17
CA ALA A 14 -11.82 -2.49 20.65
C ALA A 14 -10.34 -2.17 20.86
N THR A 15 -9.90 -0.95 20.53
CA THR A 15 -8.50 -0.53 20.73
C THR A 15 -8.14 -0.48 22.21
N CYS A 16 -9.01 0.07 23.07
CA CYS A 16 -8.82 0.06 24.53
C CYS A 16 -8.63 -1.36 25.08
N LYS A 17 -9.50 -2.29 24.66
CA LYS A 17 -9.41 -3.71 25.05
C LYS A 17 -8.12 -4.36 24.55
N ALA A 18 -7.75 -4.13 23.29
CA ALA A 18 -6.56 -4.69 22.67
C ALA A 18 -5.28 -4.26 23.37
N LEU A 19 -5.18 -2.98 23.70
CA LEU A 19 -3.99 -2.38 24.30
C LEU A 19 -4.00 -2.44 25.83
N ARG A 20 -5.11 -2.89 26.44
CA ARG A 20 -5.33 -2.95 27.90
C ARG A 20 -5.22 -1.56 28.56
N VAL A 21 -5.74 -0.54 27.89
CA VAL A 21 -5.79 0.84 28.37
C VAL A 21 -7.23 1.27 28.59
N SER A 22 -7.48 2.08 29.63
CA SER A 22 -8.83 2.63 29.88
C SER A 22 -9.09 3.86 29.01
N PHE A 23 -10.34 4.08 28.63
CA PHE A 23 -10.70 5.30 27.90
C PHE A 23 -10.46 6.57 28.73
N GLU A 24 -10.62 6.49 30.05
CA GLU A 24 -10.29 7.57 30.98
C GLU A 24 -8.81 7.96 30.94
N LEU A 25 -7.89 6.97 30.82
CA LEU A 25 -6.48 7.25 30.61
C LEU A 25 -6.26 8.04 29.31
N LEU A 26 -7.01 7.71 28.25
CA LEU A 26 -6.91 8.41 26.97
C LEU A 26 -7.49 9.82 27.03
N LYS A 27 -8.49 10.10 27.87
CA LYS A 27 -8.99 11.47 28.10
C LYS A 27 -8.11 12.30 29.04
N SER A 28 -7.42 11.64 29.98
CA SER A 28 -6.54 12.29 30.96
C SER A 28 -5.41 13.07 30.27
N PRO A 29 -4.78 14.07 30.91
CA PRO A 29 -3.63 14.80 30.36
C PRO A 29 -2.35 13.96 30.20
N ASN A 30 -2.38 12.65 30.52
CA ASN A 30 -1.23 11.76 30.47
C ASN A 30 -0.59 11.73 29.06
N ARG A 31 0.70 12.06 29.00
CA ARG A 31 1.52 12.12 27.77
C ARG A 31 2.51 10.95 27.63
N GLY A 32 2.45 9.97 28.53
CA GLY A 32 3.28 8.77 28.45
C GLY A 32 3.02 7.99 27.16
N ASN A 33 4.06 7.33 26.65
CA ASN A 33 4.05 6.66 25.35
C ASN A 33 2.86 5.71 25.18
N GLU A 34 2.48 4.96 26.23
CA GLU A 34 1.32 4.07 26.20
C GLU A 34 0.02 4.80 25.85
N ALA A 35 -0.28 5.91 26.54
CA ALA A 35 -1.48 6.70 26.30
C ALA A 35 -1.40 7.47 24.98
N ALA A 36 -0.21 7.95 24.59
CA ALA A 36 -0.01 8.67 23.34
C ALA A 36 -0.20 7.75 22.13
N GLU A 37 0.49 6.61 22.09
CA GLU A 37 0.42 5.65 20.98
C GLU A 37 -0.98 5.04 20.83
N ALA A 38 -1.66 4.73 21.95
CA ALA A 38 -3.05 4.27 21.90
C ALA A 38 -3.99 5.32 21.27
N ARG A 39 -3.82 6.61 21.60
CA ARG A 39 -4.57 7.70 20.95
C ARG A 39 -4.26 7.79 19.47
N PHE A 40 -2.98 7.72 19.07
CA PHE A 40 -2.58 7.84 17.67
C PHE A 40 -3.20 6.74 16.81
N ILE A 41 -3.20 5.50 17.31
CA ILE A 41 -3.89 4.38 16.66
C ILE A 41 -5.38 4.69 16.51
N ILE A 42 -6.06 5.11 17.59
CA ILE A 42 -7.50 5.40 17.51
C ILE A 42 -7.79 6.60 16.59
N PHE A 43 -7.00 7.66 16.63
CA PHE A 43 -7.17 8.83 15.77
C PHE A 43 -7.08 8.45 14.30
N HIS A 44 -6.08 7.64 13.93
CA HIS A 44 -5.94 7.12 12.58
C HIS A 44 -7.15 6.26 12.20
N LEU A 45 -7.54 5.28 13.02
CA LEU A 45 -8.69 4.40 12.72
C LEU A 45 -10.01 5.19 12.60
N LEU A 46 -10.26 6.18 13.45
CA LEU A 46 -11.44 7.02 13.33
C LEU A 46 -11.44 7.83 12.04
N ARG A 47 -10.28 8.28 11.54
CA ARG A 47 -10.18 8.94 10.24
C ARG A 47 -10.37 7.98 9.07
N GLU A 48 -9.90 6.75 9.19
CA GLU A 48 -9.99 5.74 8.12
C GLU A 48 -11.33 5.02 8.03
N TYR A 49 -12.13 4.97 9.11
CA TYR A 49 -13.35 4.17 9.12
C TYR A 49 -14.62 4.92 9.56
N THR A 50 -14.52 6.24 9.74
CA THR A 50 -15.66 7.11 10.04
C THR A 50 -15.59 8.41 9.23
N ASP A 51 -16.67 9.20 9.29
CA ASP A 51 -16.75 10.54 8.71
C ASP A 51 -16.44 11.65 9.74
N LEU A 52 -15.89 11.29 10.91
CA LEU A 52 -15.58 12.27 11.96
C LEU A 52 -14.44 13.20 11.52
N SER A 53 -14.69 14.50 11.62
CA SER A 53 -13.68 15.54 11.44
C SER A 53 -12.66 15.55 12.60
N TYR A 54 -11.48 16.14 12.39
CA TYR A 54 -10.48 16.28 13.45
C TYR A 54 -11.02 16.94 14.73
N PRO A 55 -11.81 18.04 14.67
CA PRO A 55 -12.43 18.62 15.86
C PRO A 55 -13.38 17.65 16.58
N LYS A 56 -14.19 16.87 15.84
CA LYS A 56 -15.12 15.90 16.42
C LYS A 56 -14.43 14.71 17.07
N ILE A 57 -13.29 14.29 16.52
CA ILE A 57 -12.42 13.31 17.19
C ILE A 57 -11.85 13.92 18.46
N ALA A 58 -11.32 15.14 18.39
CA ALA A 58 -10.67 15.81 19.51
C ALA A 58 -11.60 16.01 20.72
N GLU A 59 -12.87 16.35 20.45
CA GLU A 59 -13.95 16.47 21.45
C GLU A 59 -14.10 15.19 22.28
N LYS A 60 -14.05 14.01 21.65
CA LYS A 60 -14.17 12.72 22.35
C LYS A 60 -13.03 12.45 23.33
N PHE A 61 -11.84 12.99 23.06
CA PHE A 61 -10.63 12.74 23.83
C PHE A 61 -10.23 13.89 24.75
N ASN A 62 -11.04 14.96 24.83
CA ASN A 62 -10.68 16.19 25.53
C ASN A 62 -9.29 16.71 25.11
N ARG A 63 -9.14 16.89 23.79
CA ARG A 63 -7.91 17.34 23.13
C ARG A 63 -8.18 18.45 22.14
N ASP A 64 -7.11 19.14 21.76
CA ASP A 64 -7.17 20.07 20.64
C ASP A 64 -7.11 19.30 19.30
N HIS A 65 -7.77 19.83 18.27
CA HIS A 65 -7.80 19.24 16.93
C HIS A 65 -6.39 19.08 16.33
N SER A 66 -5.44 19.97 16.63
CA SER A 66 -4.04 19.84 16.23
C SER A 66 -3.37 18.61 16.85
N THR A 67 -3.78 18.19 18.05
CA THR A 67 -3.29 16.95 18.67
C THR A 67 -3.74 15.73 17.89
N VAL A 68 -4.95 15.76 17.33
CA VAL A 68 -5.45 14.68 16.48
C VAL A 68 -4.66 14.63 15.17
N MET A 69 -4.47 15.78 14.52
CA MET A 69 -3.66 15.87 13.29
C MET A 69 -2.24 15.36 13.51
N TYR A 70 -1.58 15.83 14.57
CA TYR A 70 -0.24 15.37 14.95
C TYR A 70 -0.21 13.86 15.19
N GLY A 71 -1.19 13.31 15.88
CA GLY A 71 -1.26 11.87 16.15
C GLY A 71 -1.46 11.02 14.90
N VAL A 72 -2.27 11.50 13.95
CA VAL A 72 -2.47 10.82 12.65
C VAL A 72 -1.19 10.84 11.82
N GLU A 73 -0.46 11.95 11.80
CA GLU A 73 0.81 12.04 11.07
C GLU A 73 1.89 11.17 11.72
N THR A 74 2.00 11.24 13.05
CA THR A 74 2.96 10.43 13.82
C THR A 74 2.68 8.94 13.65
N PHE A 75 1.42 8.52 13.58
CA PHE A 75 1.06 7.14 13.25
C PHE A 75 1.70 6.70 11.93
N LYS A 76 1.55 7.49 10.85
CA LYS A 76 2.12 7.17 9.53
C LYS A 76 3.64 7.03 9.61
N THR A 77 4.32 8.00 10.22
CA THR A 77 5.77 7.98 10.39
C THR A 77 6.24 6.72 11.15
N LEU A 78 5.53 6.30 12.21
CA LEU A 78 5.89 5.12 12.99
C LEU A 78 5.69 3.80 12.21
N VAL A 79 4.67 3.74 11.36
CA VAL A 79 4.40 2.60 10.48
C VAL A 79 5.41 2.51 9.34
N GLU A 80 5.68 3.64 8.66
CA GLU A 80 6.70 3.74 7.60
C GLU A 80 8.09 3.37 8.13
N GLY A 81 8.44 3.87 9.32
CA GLY A 81 9.66 3.52 10.03
C GLY A 81 9.69 2.10 10.59
N ARG A 82 8.61 1.31 10.41
CA ARG A 82 8.47 -0.08 10.89
C ARG A 82 8.86 -0.24 12.35
N ASN A 83 8.41 0.67 13.21
CA ASN A 83 8.73 0.61 14.63
C ASN A 83 8.15 -0.68 15.24
N LYS A 84 9.02 -1.63 15.59
CA LYS A 84 8.62 -2.98 16.04
C LYS A 84 7.57 -2.97 17.15
N LYS A 85 7.79 -2.16 18.20
CA LYS A 85 6.88 -2.10 19.37
C LYS A 85 5.54 -1.45 19.04
N PHE A 86 5.50 -0.54 18.07
CA PHE A 86 4.27 0.08 17.60
C PHE A 86 3.48 -0.87 16.68
N MET A 87 4.18 -1.56 15.78
CA MET A 87 3.59 -2.58 14.92
C MET A 87 2.96 -3.71 15.74
N GLU A 88 3.63 -4.20 16.80
CA GLU A 88 3.05 -5.18 17.73
C GLU A 88 1.73 -4.70 18.37
N LYS A 89 1.60 -3.39 18.65
CA LYS A 89 0.34 -2.81 19.15
C LYS A 89 -0.74 -2.78 18.07
N ILE A 90 -0.38 -2.40 16.84
CA ILE A 90 -1.29 -2.41 15.70
C ILE A 90 -1.83 -3.83 15.46
N GLU A 91 -0.96 -4.85 15.45
CA GLU A 91 -1.36 -6.25 15.28
C GLU A 91 -2.34 -6.70 16.37
N ARG A 92 -2.10 -6.33 17.63
CA ARG A 92 -3.06 -6.62 18.71
C ARG A 92 -4.43 -5.97 18.50
N VAL A 93 -4.48 -4.77 17.92
CA VAL A 93 -5.73 -4.07 17.62
C VAL A 93 -6.45 -4.71 16.44
N LYS A 94 -5.72 -5.14 15.41
CA LYS A 94 -6.25 -5.86 14.23
C LYS A 94 -7.00 -7.14 14.61
N MET A 95 -6.51 -7.87 15.62
CA MET A 95 -7.10 -9.15 16.03
C MET A 95 -8.48 -9.05 16.72
N ILE A 96 -8.95 -7.85 17.12
CA ILE A 96 -10.17 -7.70 17.95
C ILE A 96 -11.42 -7.34 17.12
N ASN A 97 -11.30 -6.77 15.92
CA ASN A 97 -12.43 -6.46 15.06
C ASN A 97 -12.31 -7.19 13.70
N PRO A 98 -12.76 -8.46 13.61
CA PRO A 98 -12.65 -9.25 12.40
C PRO A 98 -13.56 -8.74 11.27
N ILE A 99 -14.60 -7.94 11.51
CA ILE A 99 -15.52 -7.55 10.42
C ILE A 99 -14.87 -6.51 9.51
N ALA A 100 -14.26 -5.47 10.10
CA ALA A 100 -13.58 -4.40 9.36
C ALA A 100 -12.22 -4.82 8.78
N PHE A 101 -11.54 -5.76 9.44
CA PHE A 101 -10.25 -6.23 8.98
C PHE A 101 -10.38 -7.41 8.01
N LYS A 102 -11.46 -8.19 8.05
CA LYS A 102 -11.66 -9.28 7.08
C LYS A 102 -11.75 -8.77 5.66
N SER A 103 -12.42 -7.65 5.39
CA SER A 103 -12.43 -7.08 4.03
C SER A 103 -11.04 -6.61 3.60
N LEU A 104 -10.29 -5.94 4.48
CA LEU A 104 -8.96 -5.43 4.16
C LEU A 104 -7.92 -6.55 4.01
N LEU A 105 -7.88 -7.52 4.93
CA LEU A 105 -6.98 -8.68 4.88
C LEU A 105 -7.35 -9.63 3.74
N GLN A 106 -8.64 -9.80 3.46
CA GLN A 106 -9.07 -10.63 2.34
C GLN A 106 -8.73 -9.94 1.02
N MET A 107 -8.85 -8.61 0.93
CA MET A 107 -8.29 -7.84 -0.19
C MET A 107 -6.77 -7.93 -0.25
N GLU A 108 -6.04 -7.89 0.86
CA GLU A 108 -4.57 -7.94 0.90
C GLU A 108 -4.05 -9.33 0.47
N LEU A 109 -4.74 -10.40 0.89
CA LEU A 109 -4.47 -11.78 0.44
C LEU A 109 -4.85 -11.97 -1.03
N GLU A 110 -6.01 -11.50 -1.47
CA GLU A 110 -6.41 -11.54 -2.90
C GLU A 110 -5.44 -10.72 -3.77
N LEU A 111 -4.95 -9.58 -3.28
CA LEU A 111 -3.93 -8.78 -3.95
C LEU A 111 -2.60 -9.53 -4.05
N GLN A 112 -2.16 -10.23 -3.00
CA GLN A 112 -0.96 -11.06 -3.06
C GLN A 112 -1.10 -12.18 -4.10
N ASP A 113 -2.23 -12.90 -4.10
CA ASP A 113 -2.48 -13.97 -5.07
C ASP A 113 -2.46 -13.42 -6.52
N LEU A 114 -3.05 -12.24 -6.75
CA LEU A 114 -3.03 -11.56 -8.04
C LEU A 114 -1.62 -11.09 -8.45
N GLU A 115 -0.83 -10.56 -7.51
CA GLU A 115 0.55 -10.16 -7.77
C GLU A 115 1.45 -11.36 -8.11
N GLU A 116 1.23 -12.51 -7.48
CA GLU A 116 1.91 -13.77 -7.80
C GLU A 116 1.52 -14.30 -9.18
N GLU A 117 0.23 -14.27 -9.54
CA GLU A 117 -0.24 -14.67 -10.86
C GLU A 117 0.34 -13.75 -11.96
N GLN A 118 0.30 -12.42 -11.74
CA GLN A 118 0.88 -11.45 -12.67
C GLN A 118 2.38 -11.66 -12.86
N ARG A 119 3.11 -11.97 -11.78
CA ARG A 119 4.54 -12.32 -11.84
C ARG A 119 4.77 -13.56 -12.70
N SER A 120 3.99 -14.62 -12.49
CA SER A 120 4.09 -15.85 -13.29
C SER A 120 3.83 -15.60 -14.78
N ILE A 121 2.79 -14.82 -15.11
CA ILE A 121 2.48 -14.43 -16.49
C ILE A 121 3.64 -13.67 -17.12
N ASN A 122 4.23 -12.71 -16.40
CA ASN A 122 5.36 -11.93 -16.89
C ASN A 122 6.61 -12.80 -17.13
N GLU A 123 6.88 -13.76 -16.25
CA GLU A 123 7.97 -14.73 -16.44
C GLU A 123 7.75 -15.59 -17.69
N GLN A 124 6.53 -16.11 -17.88
CA GLN A 124 6.17 -16.88 -19.08
C GLN A 124 6.27 -16.04 -20.36
N LEU A 125 5.84 -14.78 -20.32
CA LEU A 125 5.94 -13.85 -21.45
C LEU A 125 7.41 -13.59 -21.82
N ASN A 126 8.24 -13.30 -20.82
CA ASN A 126 9.68 -13.08 -21.01
C ASN A 126 10.38 -14.32 -21.56
N GLN A 127 10.00 -15.52 -21.10
CA GLN A 127 10.52 -16.77 -21.65
C GLN A 127 10.11 -16.93 -23.12
N ARG A 128 8.83 -16.74 -23.46
CA ARG A 128 8.36 -16.81 -24.85
C ARG A 128 9.03 -15.79 -25.76
N LEU A 129 9.23 -14.55 -25.29
CA LEU A 129 9.96 -13.51 -26.02
C LEU A 129 11.41 -13.92 -26.28
N THR A 130 12.07 -14.53 -25.28
CA THR A 130 13.42 -15.07 -25.41
C THR A 130 13.47 -16.20 -26.42
N ASP A 131 12.51 -17.12 -26.39
CA ASP A 131 12.43 -18.25 -27.33
C ASP A 131 12.15 -17.76 -28.76
N LEU A 132 11.28 -16.76 -28.93
CA LEU A 132 11.00 -16.11 -30.20
C LEU A 132 12.25 -15.42 -30.77
N GLY A 133 12.95 -14.62 -29.96
CA GLY A 133 14.20 -13.97 -30.34
C GLY A 133 15.31 -14.97 -30.68
N ASN A 134 15.33 -16.12 -30.00
CA ASN A 134 16.25 -17.20 -30.27
C ASN A 134 15.82 -18.14 -31.42
N SER A 135 14.58 -18.04 -31.87
CA SER A 135 14.02 -18.92 -32.89
C SER A 135 14.80 -18.82 -34.19
N VAL A 136 14.97 -19.97 -34.84
CA VAL A 136 15.64 -20.08 -36.14
C VAL A 136 14.98 -19.18 -37.18
N LEU A 137 13.66 -18.99 -37.10
CA LEU A 137 12.92 -18.14 -38.02
C LEU A 137 13.21 -16.65 -37.80
N TYR A 138 13.22 -16.19 -36.54
CA TYR A 138 13.54 -14.79 -36.22
C TYR A 138 14.99 -14.43 -36.59
N LYS A 139 15.95 -15.33 -36.33
CA LYS A 139 17.36 -15.18 -36.75
C LYS A 139 17.50 -15.13 -38.28
N LYS A 140 16.83 -16.04 -39.01
CA LYS A 140 16.79 -16.02 -40.49
C LYS A 140 16.17 -14.73 -41.03
N LEU A 141 15.08 -14.26 -40.42
CA LEU A 141 14.43 -13.02 -40.81
C LEU A 141 15.34 -11.80 -40.61
N THR A 142 16.02 -11.71 -39.45
CA THR A 142 16.96 -10.61 -39.18
C THR A 142 18.16 -10.63 -40.12
N GLU A 143 18.69 -11.80 -40.50
CA GLU A 143 19.72 -11.91 -41.54
C GLU A 143 19.25 -11.43 -42.91
N VAL A 144 18.04 -11.80 -43.33
CA VAL A 144 17.45 -11.35 -44.60
C VAL A 144 17.26 -9.83 -44.61
N LEU A 145 16.78 -9.27 -43.50
CA LEU A 145 16.59 -7.82 -43.36
C LEU A 145 17.92 -7.06 -43.41
N LYS A 146 18.96 -7.54 -42.71
CA LYS A 146 20.32 -6.95 -42.79
C LYS A 146 20.87 -6.98 -44.22
N LYS A 147 20.69 -8.09 -44.94
CA LYS A 147 21.11 -8.21 -46.36
C LYS A 147 20.39 -7.19 -47.24
N LYS A 148 19.06 -7.05 -47.07
CA LYS A 148 18.28 -6.04 -47.81
C LYS A 148 18.73 -4.61 -47.49
N GLU A 149 18.99 -4.30 -46.22
CA GLU A 149 19.46 -2.98 -45.80
C GLU A 149 20.80 -2.61 -46.47
N ILE A 150 21.74 -3.56 -46.53
CA ILE A 150 23.02 -3.38 -47.23
C ILE A 150 22.80 -3.13 -48.72
N ILE A 151 21.89 -3.88 -49.37
CA ILE A 151 21.57 -3.70 -50.79
C ILE A 151 21.01 -2.30 -51.04
N TYR A 152 20.04 -1.86 -50.23
CA TYR A 152 19.44 -0.53 -50.37
C TYR A 152 20.47 0.58 -50.14
N LYS A 153 21.31 0.47 -49.10
CA LYS A 153 22.40 1.44 -48.86
C LYS A 153 23.35 1.52 -50.05
N ASN A 154 23.78 0.40 -50.60
CA ASN A 154 24.67 0.36 -51.76
C ASN A 154 24.04 0.96 -53.03
N GLN A 155 22.73 0.75 -53.25
CA GLN A 155 21.99 1.36 -54.37
C GLN A 155 21.91 2.89 -54.22
N ILE A 156 21.58 3.37 -53.01
CA ILE A 156 21.54 4.81 -52.70
C ILE A 156 22.92 5.44 -52.91
N THR A 157 23.98 4.79 -52.40
CA THR A 157 25.36 5.28 -52.59
C THR A 157 25.75 5.34 -54.07
N ARG A 158 25.42 4.32 -54.89
CA ARG A 158 25.69 4.38 -56.34
C ARG A 158 24.97 5.53 -57.04
N LEU A 159 23.71 5.76 -56.69
CA LEU A 159 22.93 6.88 -57.24
C LEU A 159 23.49 8.26 -56.82
N GLN A 160 24.19 8.33 -55.69
CA GLN A 160 24.85 9.57 -55.21
C GLN A 160 26.21 9.85 -55.85
N TYR A 161 26.84 8.87 -56.51
CA TYR A 161 28.14 9.00 -57.18
C TYR A 161 28.07 8.94 -58.72
N GLU A 162 26.86 8.81 -59.30
CA GLU A 162 26.61 8.86 -60.76
C GLU A 162 26.23 10.27 -61.28
N TYR A 163 26.36 11.31 -60.44
CA TYR A 163 26.26 12.74 -60.76
C TYR A 163 27.50 13.49 -60.26
#